data_AF-A0A1F7I9D0-F1
#
_entry.id   AF-A0A1F7I9D0-F1
#
_cell.length_a   1.000
_cell.length_b   1.000
_cell.length_c   1.000
_cell.angle_alpha   90.00
_cell.angle_beta   90.00
_cell.angle_gamma   90.00
#
_symmetry.space_group_name_H-M   'P 1'
#
loop_
_entity.id
_entity.type
_entity.pdbx_description
1 polymer ?
#
loop_
_entity_poly.entity_id
_entity_poly.type
_entity_poly.pdbx_seq_one_letter_code
_entity_poly.pdbx_strand_id
1 'polypeptide(L)'
;MFYGSKFSESGPDNTIIEPIEFISLFTLSAAVMGFIFGYQPAQLYFDGKKKLAVNLFLQTIAYFAVITSLILTLFFSGVLIKRK
;
A
#
# COMPACT_ATOMS: atom_id res chain seq x y z
N MET A 1 15.79 -8.45 -10.47
CA MET A 1 15.01 -7.74 -11.51
C MET A 1 14.98 -8.63 -12.76
N PHE A 2 13.96 -9.48 -12.92
CA PHE A 2 13.85 -10.40 -14.08
C PHE A 2 12.59 -10.15 -14.90
N TYR A 3 11.53 -9.60 -14.29
CA TYR A 3 10.30 -9.22 -14.98
C TYR A 3 10.37 -7.82 -15.63
N GLY A 4 11.17 -6.89 -15.09
CA GLY A 4 11.28 -5.51 -15.59
C GLY A 4 11.87 -5.38 -17.00
N SER A 5 12.78 -6.28 -17.39
CA SER A 5 13.43 -6.23 -18.71
C SER A 5 12.52 -6.67 -19.86
N LYS A 6 11.40 -7.36 -19.58
CA LYS A 6 10.43 -7.78 -20.59
C LYS A 6 9.42 -6.69 -20.95
N PHE A 7 9.20 -5.72 -20.07
CA PHE A 7 8.39 -4.53 -20.37
C PHE A 7 9.18 -3.56 -21.29
N SER A 8 10.48 -3.43 -21.04
CA SER A 8 11.39 -2.54 -21.80
C SER A 8 11.71 -3.00 -23.24
N GLU A 9 11.24 -4.18 -23.67
CA GLU A 9 11.53 -4.75 -25.00
C GLU A 9 10.39 -4.49 -26.01
N SER A 10 9.41 -3.64 -25.63
CA SER A 10 8.36 -3.20 -26.53
C SER A 10 8.77 -1.88 -27.19
N GLY A 11 8.64 -1.78 -28.51
CA GLY A 11 9.08 -0.63 -29.31
C GLY A 11 8.50 0.73 -28.89
N PRO A 12 8.91 1.83 -29.57
CA PRO A 12 8.69 3.24 -29.18
C PRO A 12 7.23 3.69 -28.98
N ASP A 13 6.26 2.80 -29.16
CA ASP A 13 4.82 3.08 -29.11
C ASP A 13 4.20 2.82 -27.72
N ASN A 14 4.90 2.11 -26.82
CA ASN A 14 4.35 1.72 -25.50
C ASN A 14 4.73 2.65 -24.33
N THR A 15 5.45 3.75 -24.59
CA THR A 15 5.94 4.70 -23.56
C THR A 15 4.82 5.28 -22.66
N ILE A 16 3.57 5.28 -23.12
CA ILE A 16 2.42 5.81 -22.37
C ILE A 16 1.71 4.72 -21.54
N ILE A 17 1.73 3.46 -21.99
CA ILE A 17 0.97 2.38 -21.33
C ILE A 17 1.66 1.96 -20.03
N GLU A 18 2.99 1.86 -20.01
CA GLU A 18 3.78 1.48 -18.82
C GLU A 18 3.50 2.34 -17.57
N PRO A 19 3.52 3.69 -17.63
CA PRO A 19 3.20 4.51 -16.46
C PRO A 19 1.73 4.42 -16.06
N ILE A 20 0.81 4.22 -17.02
CA ILE A 20 -0.62 4.08 -16.73
C ILE A 20 -0.88 2.80 -15.93
N GLU A 21 -0.27 1.68 -16.30
CA GLU A 21 -0.42 0.41 -15.57
C GLU A 21 0.11 0.53 -14.14
N PHE A 22 1.28 1.13 -13.97
CA PHE A 22 1.87 1.34 -12.65
C PHE A 22 1.00 2.23 -11.76
N ILE A 23 0.55 3.38 -12.28
CA ILE A 23 -0.32 4.30 -11.53
C ILE A 23 -1.67 3.64 -11.24
N SER A 24 -2.25 2.90 -12.19
CA SER A 24 -3.54 2.23 -12.01
C SER A 24 -3.47 1.16 -10.92
N LEU A 25 -2.43 0.32 -10.93
CA LEU A 25 -2.23 -0.69 -9.88
C LEU A 25 -1.97 -0.05 -8.51
N PHE A 26 -1.20 1.03 -8.48
CA PHE A 26 -0.95 1.80 -7.27
C PHE A 26 -2.24 2.42 -6.71
N THR A 27 -3.03 3.10 -7.56
CA THR A 27 -4.30 3.70 -7.17
C THR A 27 -5.33 2.65 -6.74
N LEU A 28 -5.43 1.52 -7.45
CA LEU A 28 -6.30 0.42 -7.07
C LEU A 28 -5.93 -0.13 -5.68
N SER A 29 -4.64 -0.35 -5.42
CA SER A 29 -4.15 -0.78 -4.11
C SER A 29 -4.49 0.22 -3.01
N ALA A 30 -4.22 1.51 -3.25
CA ALA A 30 -4.55 2.58 -2.31
C ALA A 30 -6.06 2.67 -2.04
N ALA A 31 -6.90 2.51 -3.07
CA ALA A 31 -8.35 2.50 -2.94
C ALA A 31 -8.86 1.32 -2.12
N VAL A 32 -8.35 0.11 -2.37
CA VAL A 32 -8.70 -1.10 -1.60
C VAL A 32 -8.30 -0.93 -0.14
N MET A 33 -7.08 -0.46 0.15
CA MET A 33 -6.63 -0.24 1.52
C MET A 33 -7.41 0.88 2.22
N GLY A 34 -7.69 1.97 1.50
CA GLY A 34 -8.53 3.05 2.00
C GLY A 34 -9.95 2.59 2.32
N PHE A 35 -10.51 1.69 1.52
CA PHE A 35 -11.82 1.10 1.79
C PHE A 35 -11.77 0.18 3.02
N ILE A 36 -10.83 -0.75 3.09
CA ILE A 36 -10.71 -1.70 4.21
C ILE A 36 -10.51 -0.98 5.55
N PHE A 37 -9.63 0.02 5.58
CA PHE A 37 -9.36 0.78 6.82
C PHE A 37 -10.38 1.87 7.10
N GLY A 38 -10.99 2.45 6.06
CA GLY A 38 -11.89 3.59 6.18
C GLY A 38 -13.35 3.22 6.35
N TYR A 39 -13.79 2.03 5.93
CA TYR A 39 -15.22 1.66 5.91
C TYR A 39 -15.85 1.68 7.32
N GLN A 40 -15.24 0.98 8.27
CA GLN A 40 -15.76 0.90 9.64
C GLN A 40 -15.70 2.26 10.38
N PRO A 41 -14.59 3.02 10.34
CA PRO A 41 -14.56 4.40 10.86
C PRO A 41 -15.59 5.31 10.19
N ALA A 42 -15.79 5.20 8.87
CA ALA A 42 -16.77 6.01 8.15
C ALA A 42 -18.20 5.73 8.63
N GLN A 43 -18.58 4.45 8.76
CA GLN A 43 -19.87 4.06 9.34
C GLN A 43 -20.05 4.66 10.74
N LEU A 44 -19.02 4.53 11.59
CA LEU A 44 -19.07 5.03 12.97
C LEU A 44 -19.13 6.57 13.04
N TYR A 45 -18.54 7.25 12.05
CA TYR A 45 -18.62 8.70 11.92
C TYR A 45 -20.03 9.15 11.55
N PHE A 46 -20.69 8.46 10.62
CA PHE A 46 -22.08 8.73 10.23
C PHE A 46 -23.08 8.38 11.34
N ASP A 47 -22.78 7.39 12.19
CA ASP A 47 -23.54 7.06 13.40
C ASP A 47 -23.37 8.10 14.54
N GLY A 48 -22.69 9.22 14.30
CA GLY A 48 -22.49 10.30 15.26
C GLY A 48 -21.36 10.05 16.28
N LYS A 49 -20.73 8.86 16.27
CA LYS A 49 -19.65 8.47 17.19
C LYS A 49 -18.27 8.93 16.69
N LYS A 50 -18.15 10.22 16.34
CA LYS A 50 -16.96 10.81 15.69
C LYS A 50 -15.65 10.56 16.44
N LYS A 51 -15.66 10.67 17.77
CA LYS A 51 -14.46 10.46 18.60
C LYS A 51 -13.94 9.02 18.52
N LEU A 52 -14.85 8.05 18.53
CA LEU A 52 -14.51 6.63 18.39
C LEU A 52 -14.06 6.30 16.96
N ALA A 53 -14.69 6.91 15.95
CA ALA A 53 -14.33 6.73 14.55
C ALA A 53 -12.88 7.12 14.28
N VAL A 54 -12.49 8.32 14.71
CA VAL A 54 -11.12 8.83 14.54
C VAL A 54 -10.12 7.99 15.34
N ASN A 55 -10.48 7.56 16.55
CA ASN A 55 -9.61 6.72 17.37
C ASN A 55 -9.35 5.36 16.71
N LEU A 56 -10.39 4.71 16.18
CA LEU A 56 -10.26 3.44 15.44
C LEU A 56 -9.39 3.62 14.20
N PHE A 57 -9.65 4.64 13.40
CA PHE A 57 -8.88 4.91 12.18
C PHE A 57 -7.39 5.13 12.47
N LEU A 58 -7.07 5.97 13.46
CA LEU A 58 -5.68 6.23 13.86
C LEU A 58 -4.99 4.98 14.42
N GLN A 59 -5.72 4.16 15.20
CA GLN A 59 -5.18 2.89 15.68
C GLN A 59 -4.86 1.95 14.52
N THR A 60 -5.77 1.78 13.56
CA THR A 60 -5.56 0.92 12.39
C THR A 60 -4.34 1.38 11.58
N ILE A 61 -4.19 2.68 11.33
CA ILE A 61 -3.01 3.25 10.66
C ILE A 61 -1.74 3.00 11.48
N ALA A 62 -1.79 3.23 12.79
CA ALA A 62 -0.63 3.03 13.66
C ALA A 62 -0.14 1.57 13.65
N TYR A 63 -1.06 0.61 13.78
CA TYR A 63 -0.70 -0.82 13.70
C TYR A 63 -0.13 -1.19 12.34
N PHE A 64 -0.76 -0.74 11.26
CA PHE A 64 -0.27 -1.00 9.91
C PHE A 64 1.12 -0.39 9.66
N ALA A 65 1.36 0.84 10.16
CA ALA A 65 2.64 1.52 10.07
C ALA A 65 3.74 0.81 10.87
N VAL A 66 3.42 0.35 12.09
CA VAL A 66 4.36 -0.43 12.93
C VAL A 66 4.74 -1.74 12.25
N ILE A 67 3.76 -2.51 11.75
CA ILE A 67 4.00 -3.76 11.04
C ILE A 67 4.86 -3.51 9.80
N THR A 68 4.50 -2.51 9.00
CA THR A 68 5.24 -2.15 7.78
C THR A 68 6.68 -1.75 8.13
N SER A 69 6.86 -0.91 9.14
CA SER A 69 8.19 -0.49 9.58
C SER A 69 9.02 -1.65 10.12
N LEU A 70 8.41 -2.59 10.85
CA LEU A 70 9.11 -3.79 11.33
C LEU A 70 9.57 -4.67 10.18
N ILE A 71 8.71 -4.88 9.18
CA ILE A 71 9.04 -5.65 7.98
C ILE A 71 10.18 -4.98 7.20
N LEU A 72 10.10 -3.66 7.01
CA LEU A 72 11.16 -2.90 6.33
C LEU A 72 12.48 -2.95 7.10
N THR A 73 12.45 -2.72 8.41
CA THR A 73 13.63 -2.82 9.27
C THR A 73 14.22 -4.22 9.24
N LEU A 74 13.39 -5.27 9.27
CA LEU A 74 13.85 -6.66 9.16
C LEU A 74 14.49 -6.95 7.80
N PHE A 75 13.91 -6.41 6.72
CA PHE A 75 14.44 -6.52 5.38
C PHE A 75 15.81 -5.82 5.24
N PHE A 76 15.93 -4.57 5.71
CA PHE A 76 17.16 -3.78 5.66
C PHE A 76 18.25 -4.22 6.65
N SER A 77 17.87 -4.74 7.83
CA SER A 77 18.81 -5.30 8.81
C SER A 77 19.57 -6.50 8.26
N GLY A 78 19.12 -7.05 7.13
CA GLY A 78 19.78 -8.13 6.45
C GLY A 78 19.65 -9.45 7.21
N VAL A 79 18.75 -9.58 8.19
CA VAL A 79 18.46 -10.89 8.82
C VAL A 79 17.92 -11.89 7.79
N LEU A 80 17.16 -11.40 6.80
CA LEU A 80 16.69 -12.20 5.65
C LEU A 80 17.70 -12.27 4.49
N ILE A 81 18.61 -11.29 4.36
CA ILE A 81 19.56 -11.17 3.23
C ILE A 81 20.93 -11.82 3.54
N LYS A 82 21.41 -11.77 4.79
CA LYS A 82 22.65 -12.42 5.28
C LYS A 82 22.56 -13.95 5.38
N ARG A 83 21.38 -14.56 5.16
CA ARG A 83 21.23 -16.04 5.12
C ARG A 83 21.56 -16.65 3.75
N LYS A 84 22.37 -15.97 2.94
CA LYS A 84 23.03 -16.54 1.75
C LYS A 84 24.50 -16.16 1.75
#